data_AF-A0A7L5RW77-F1
#
_entry.id   AF-A0A7L5RW77-F1
#
_cell.length_a   1.000
_cell.length_b   1.000
_cell.length_c   1.000
_cell.angle_alpha   90.00
_cell.angle_beta   90.00
_cell.angle_gamma   90.00
#
_symmetry.space_group_name_H-M   'P 1'
#
loop_
_entity.id
_entity.type
_entity.pdbx_description
1 polymer ?
#
loop_
_entity_poly.entity_id
_entity_poly.type
_entity_poly.pdbx_seq_one_letter_code
_entity_poly.pdbx_strand_id
1 'polypeptide(L)'
;MKAPTKSPAKKPTVKKPTSKKGDSGFNSNQALELANTSVDAMRSYTDYRKETEVTKRAQIDGQKQIILGEQNLEKARMEHSARLVELDNSDKDSLRRHEEAMAKLARKERELDQKQTLQDRVLAQLEAKELTAEEAALLLYGAQE
;
A
#
# COMPACT_ATOMS: atom_id res chain seq x y z
N MET A 1 -28.26 -18.23 22.85
CA MET A 1 -27.52 -19.39 23.40
C MET A 1 -27.18 -19.09 24.86
N LYS A 2 -27.46 -20.00 25.81
CA LYS A 2 -27.16 -19.80 27.25
C LYS A 2 -25.71 -20.19 27.54
N ALA A 3 -24.99 -19.35 28.28
CA ALA A 3 -23.58 -19.56 28.65
C ALA A 3 -23.40 -20.78 29.60
N PRO A 4 -22.29 -21.53 29.51
CA PRO A 4 -22.04 -22.65 30.41
C PRO A 4 -21.63 -22.15 31.80
N THR A 5 -22.45 -22.46 32.80
CA THR A 5 -22.18 -22.22 34.22
C THR A 5 -21.06 -23.14 34.72
N LYS A 6 -19.87 -22.58 34.99
CA LYS A 6 -18.79 -23.30 35.68
C LYS A 6 -19.11 -23.35 37.18
N SER A 7 -19.34 -24.55 37.72
CA SER A 7 -19.38 -24.77 39.17
C SER A 7 -18.00 -24.46 39.80
N PRO A 8 -17.94 -23.84 40.99
CA PRO A 8 -16.66 -23.61 41.66
C PRO A 8 -16.08 -24.92 42.19
N ALA A 9 -14.75 -25.07 42.06
CA ALA A 9 -14.01 -26.22 42.54
C ALA A 9 -14.15 -26.41 44.05
N LYS A 10 -14.42 -27.64 44.50
CA LYS A 10 -14.44 -28.00 45.93
C LYS A 10 -13.03 -27.81 46.50
N LYS A 11 -12.93 -27.06 47.61
CA LYS A 11 -11.69 -26.92 48.40
C LYS A 11 -11.19 -28.31 48.84
N PRO A 12 -9.87 -28.55 48.87
CA PRO A 12 -9.32 -29.77 49.42
C PRO A 12 -9.49 -29.75 50.94
N THR A 13 -10.30 -30.66 51.47
CA THR A 13 -10.36 -30.92 52.91
C THR A 13 -9.06 -31.60 53.35
N VAL A 14 -8.20 -30.85 54.04
CA VAL A 14 -7.05 -31.40 54.75
C VAL A 14 -7.56 -32.24 55.92
N LYS A 15 -7.46 -33.57 55.81
CA LYS A 15 -7.68 -34.46 56.95
C LYS A 15 -6.48 -34.30 57.91
N LYS A 16 -6.76 -33.98 59.17
CA LYS A 16 -5.78 -33.94 60.27
C LYS A 16 -5.00 -35.27 60.32
N PRO A 17 -3.67 -35.26 60.50
CA PRO A 17 -2.92 -36.50 60.64
C PRO A 17 -3.16 -37.06 62.06
N THR A 18 -3.79 -38.22 62.14
CA THR A 18 -3.78 -39.04 63.36
C THR A 18 -2.38 -39.57 63.58
N SER A 19 -1.80 -39.26 64.74
CA SER A 19 -0.55 -39.83 65.22
C SER A 19 -0.71 -41.33 65.47
N LYS A 20 0.14 -42.14 64.85
CA LYS A 20 0.51 -43.46 65.40
C LYS A 20 2.03 -43.56 65.44
N LYS A 21 2.53 -43.75 66.67
CA LYS A 21 3.91 -44.09 66.99
C LYS A 21 4.25 -45.48 66.45
N GLY A 22 5.50 -45.65 66.01
CA GLY A 22 6.19 -46.94 65.91
C GLY A 22 6.16 -47.57 64.53
N ASP A 23 7.09 -47.19 63.65
CA ASP A 23 8.21 -48.05 63.23
C ASP A 23 9.07 -47.31 62.21
N SER A 24 10.38 -47.31 62.48
CA SER A 24 11.41 -46.79 61.60
C SER A 24 11.58 -47.73 60.41
N GLY A 25 11.17 -47.29 59.22
CA GLY A 25 11.48 -47.99 57.99
C GLY A 25 10.87 -47.29 56.80
N PHE A 26 11.66 -46.50 56.08
CA PHE A 26 11.32 -46.07 54.73
C PHE A 26 10.99 -47.32 53.90
N ASN A 27 9.71 -47.53 53.60
CA ASN A 27 9.23 -48.71 52.87
C ASN A 27 9.61 -48.58 51.39
N SER A 28 10.08 -49.66 50.76
CA SER A 28 10.40 -49.70 49.33
C SER A 28 9.25 -49.22 48.43
N ASN A 29 7.99 -49.43 48.84
CA ASN A 29 6.82 -48.91 48.11
C ASN A 29 6.71 -47.37 48.21
N GLN A 30 7.04 -46.77 49.36
CA GLN A 30 7.10 -45.31 49.49
C GLN A 30 8.29 -44.72 48.72
N ALA A 31 9.40 -45.46 48.67
CA ALA A 31 10.55 -45.11 47.83
C ALA A 31 10.17 -45.09 46.34
N LEU A 32 9.42 -46.11 45.89
CA LEU A 32 8.97 -46.21 44.51
C LEU A 32 7.95 -45.13 44.14
N GLU A 33 7.00 -44.83 45.04
CA GLU A 33 6.04 -43.73 44.84
C GLU A 33 6.73 -42.37 44.80
N LEU A 34 7.71 -42.12 45.67
CA LEU A 34 8.52 -40.90 45.63
C LEU A 34 9.38 -40.83 44.36
N ALA A 35 9.97 -41.95 43.93
CA ALA A 35 10.74 -42.00 42.69
C ALA A 35 9.85 -41.74 41.46
N ASN A 36 8.68 -42.39 41.39
CA ASN A 36 7.73 -42.20 40.28
C ASN A 36 7.20 -40.75 40.23
N THR A 37 6.81 -40.19 41.37
CA THR A 37 6.39 -38.78 41.44
C THR A 37 7.52 -37.81 41.10
N SER A 38 8.77 -38.13 41.44
CA SER A 38 9.93 -37.33 41.03
C SER A 38 10.17 -37.37 39.51
N VAL A 39 9.97 -38.53 38.88
CA VAL A 39 10.09 -38.70 37.43
C VAL A 39 8.96 -37.95 36.70
N ASP A 40 7.72 -38.05 37.20
CA ASP A 40 6.57 -37.31 36.67
C ASP A 40 6.74 -35.79 36.85
N ALA A 41 7.31 -35.34 37.97
CA ALA A 41 7.64 -33.93 38.20
C ALA A 41 8.72 -33.43 37.23
N MET A 42 9.76 -34.23 36.95
CA MET A 42 10.76 -33.86 35.95
C MET A 42 10.16 -33.82 34.55
N ARG A 43 9.31 -34.80 34.20
CA ARG A 43 8.66 -34.86 32.88
C ARG A 43 7.74 -33.65 32.66
N SER A 44 6.88 -33.35 33.62
CA SER A 44 6.00 -32.17 33.57
C SER A 44 6.78 -30.85 33.50
N TYR A 45 7.91 -30.73 34.20
CA TYR A 45 8.77 -29.55 34.08
C TYR A 45 9.37 -29.41 32.67
N THR A 46 9.80 -30.52 32.05
CA THR A 46 10.33 -30.49 30.68
C THR A 46 9.26 -30.14 29.65
N ASP A 47 8.03 -30.62 29.84
CA ASP A 47 6.92 -30.31 28.94
C ASP A 47 6.48 -28.85 29.10
N TYR A 48 6.40 -28.34 30.33
CA TYR A 48 6.18 -26.92 30.59
C TYR A 48 7.24 -26.04 29.91
N ARG A 49 8.53 -26.40 30.01
CA ARG A 49 9.61 -25.68 29.32
C ARG A 49 9.37 -25.62 27.81
N LYS A 50 9.05 -26.75 27.18
CA LYS A 50 8.76 -26.81 25.74
C LYS A 50 7.55 -25.95 25.37
N GLU A 51 6.47 -26.00 26.14
CA GLU A 51 5.28 -25.17 25.91
C GLU A 51 5.59 -23.67 26.01
N THR A 52 6.40 -23.27 27.00
CA THR A 52 6.82 -21.86 27.13
C THR A 52 7.66 -21.40 25.94
N GLU A 53 8.53 -22.26 25.40
CA GLU A 53 9.32 -21.95 24.21
C GLU A 53 8.47 -21.85 22.94
N VAL A 54 7.53 -22.77 22.74
CA VAL A 54 6.57 -22.74 21.62
C VAL A 54 5.74 -21.46 21.68
N THR A 55 5.26 -21.07 22.87
CA THR A 55 4.47 -19.85 23.06
C THR A 55 5.28 -18.60 22.69
N LYS A 56 6.54 -18.53 23.11
CA LYS A 56 7.44 -17.40 22.75
C LYS A 56 7.68 -17.33 21.24
N ARG A 57 7.91 -18.47 20.57
CA ARG A 57 8.07 -18.51 19.11
C ARG A 57 6.80 -18.02 18.40
N ALA A 58 5.63 -18.49 18.82
CA ALA A 58 4.36 -18.04 18.25
C ALA A 58 4.13 -16.52 18.43
N GLN A 59 4.52 -15.95 19.58
CA GLN A 59 4.45 -14.51 19.80
C GLN A 59 5.41 -13.73 18.88
N ILE A 60 6.64 -14.19 18.72
CA ILE A 60 7.63 -13.57 17.83
C ILE A 60 7.16 -13.64 16.37
N ASP A 61 6.67 -14.79 15.93
CA ASP A 61 6.16 -14.96 14.56
C ASP A 61 4.93 -14.08 14.31
N GLY A 62 4.03 -13.96 15.30
CA GLY A 62 2.89 -13.05 15.24
C GLY A 62 3.32 -11.59 15.10
N GLN A 63 4.28 -11.14 15.92
CA GLN A 63 4.84 -9.78 15.82
C GLN A 63 5.52 -9.53 14.48
N LYS A 64 6.27 -10.50 13.97
CA LYS A 64 6.92 -10.41 12.65
C LYS A 64 5.91 -10.26 11.52
N GLN A 65 4.81 -11.01 11.56
CA GLN A 65 3.74 -10.89 10.56
C GLN A 65 3.06 -9.52 10.61
N ILE A 66 2.83 -8.97 11.81
CA ILE A 66 2.27 -7.63 11.98
C ILE A 66 3.18 -6.58 11.36
N ILE A 67 4.47 -6.59 11.71
CA ILE A 67 5.45 -5.62 11.19
C ILE A 67 5.57 -5.72 9.66
N LEU A 68 5.62 -6.94 9.11
CA LEU A 68 5.68 -7.12 7.66
C LEU A 68 4.41 -6.61 6.98
N GLY A 69 3.23 -6.82 7.60
CA GLY A 69 1.96 -6.28 7.13
C GLY A 69 1.94 -4.74 7.13
N GLU A 70 2.45 -4.12 8.19
CA GLU A 70 2.58 -2.67 8.32
C GLU A 70 3.51 -2.08 7.25
N GLN A 71 4.66 -2.70 7.01
CA GLN A 71 5.59 -2.29 5.95
C GLN A 71 4.95 -2.39 4.55
N ASN A 72 4.18 -3.46 4.29
CA ASN A 72 3.47 -3.61 3.03
C ASN A 72 2.38 -2.55 2.85
N LEU A 73 1.65 -2.21 3.92
CA LEU A 73 0.66 -1.13 3.91
C LEU A 73 1.31 0.23 3.64
N GLU A 74 2.46 0.51 4.26
CA GLU A 74 3.19 1.75 4.05
C GLU A 74 3.74 1.86 2.62
N LYS A 75 4.27 0.75 2.09
CA LYS A 75 4.68 0.68 0.68
C LYS A 75 3.51 0.94 -0.27
N ALA A 76 2.35 0.34 -0.02
CA ALA A 76 1.15 0.57 -0.81
C ALA A 76 0.66 2.03 -0.74
N ARG A 77 0.77 2.67 0.44
CA ARG A 77 0.45 4.10 0.61
C ARG A 77 1.39 5.01 -0.17
N MET A 78 2.69 4.70 -0.16
CA MET A 78 3.68 5.45 -0.92
C MET A 78 3.45 5.31 -2.43
N GLU A 79 3.21 4.09 -2.90
CA GLU A 79 2.91 3.82 -4.32
C GLU A 79 1.62 4.52 -4.78
N HIS A 80 0.57 4.46 -3.95
CA HIS A 80 -0.69 5.17 -4.24
C HIS A 80 -0.49 6.69 -4.29
N SER A 81 0.26 7.26 -3.35
CA SER A 81 0.59 8.69 -3.35
C SER A 81 1.39 9.09 -4.60
N ALA A 82 2.35 8.27 -5.02
CA ALA A 82 3.13 8.50 -6.23
C ALA A 82 2.22 8.53 -7.48
N ARG A 83 1.30 7.58 -7.62
CA ARG A 83 0.34 7.54 -8.74
C ARG A 83 -0.55 8.78 -8.79
N LEU A 84 -0.98 9.31 -7.64
CA LEU A 84 -1.77 10.55 -7.61
C LEU A 84 -0.96 11.76 -8.11
N VAL A 85 0.31 11.85 -7.73
CA VAL A 85 1.21 12.91 -8.21
C VAL A 85 1.45 12.79 -9.71
N GLU A 86 1.64 11.57 -10.22
CA GLU A 86 1.78 11.32 -11.67
C GLU A 86 0.52 11.73 -12.45
N LEU A 87 -0.67 11.40 -11.93
CA LEU A 87 -1.94 11.79 -12.53
C LEU A 87 -2.09 13.31 -12.58
N ASP A 88 -1.83 14.02 -11.47
CA ASP A 88 -1.90 15.48 -11.40
C ASP A 88 -0.91 16.17 -12.37
N ASN A 89 0.29 15.61 -12.52
CA ASN A 89 1.26 16.12 -13.48
C ASN A 89 0.83 15.86 -14.93
N SER A 90 0.21 14.70 -15.20
CA SER A 90 -0.29 14.38 -16.54
C SER A 90 -1.40 15.33 -16.99
N ASP A 91 -2.29 15.73 -16.07
CA ASP A 91 -3.35 16.69 -16.35
C ASP A 91 -2.77 18.07 -16.70
N LYS A 92 -1.78 18.54 -15.94
CA LYS A 92 -1.09 19.82 -16.22
C LYS A 92 -0.35 19.81 -17.54
N ASP A 93 0.35 18.73 -17.87
CA ASP A 93 1.02 18.58 -19.16
C ASP A 93 0.03 18.54 -20.31
N SER A 94 -1.12 17.88 -20.14
CA SER A 94 -2.19 17.87 -21.15
C SER A 94 -2.76 19.28 -21.37
N LEU A 95 -2.99 20.03 -20.29
CA LEU A 95 -3.51 21.40 -20.33
C LEU A 95 -2.54 22.32 -21.06
N ARG A 96 -1.26 22.25 -20.72
CA ARG A 96 -0.20 23.05 -21.34
C ARG A 96 -0.07 22.75 -22.84
N ARG A 97 -0.12 21.48 -23.24
CA ARG A 97 -0.11 21.08 -24.66
C ARG A 97 -1.33 21.58 -25.41
N HIS A 98 -2.51 21.56 -24.78
CA HIS A 98 -3.73 22.09 -25.35
C HIS A 98 -3.65 23.62 -25.55
N GLU A 99 -3.18 24.35 -24.55
CA GLU A 99 -2.96 25.81 -24.65
C GLU A 99 -1.97 26.16 -25.77
N GLU A 100 -0.86 25.42 -25.89
CA GLU A 100 0.09 25.60 -26.99
C GLU A 100 -0.54 25.32 -28.36
N ALA A 101 -1.40 24.30 -28.46
CA ALA A 101 -2.10 23.96 -29.70
C ALA A 101 -3.08 25.07 -30.10
N MET A 102 -3.87 25.59 -29.15
CA MET A 102 -4.80 26.69 -29.38
C MET A 102 -4.06 27.98 -29.75
N ALA A 103 -2.93 28.27 -29.11
CA ALA A 103 -2.10 29.42 -29.46
C ALA A 103 -1.52 29.31 -30.88
N LYS A 104 -1.08 28.11 -31.30
CA LYS A 104 -0.62 27.86 -32.67
C LYS A 104 -1.75 28.00 -33.69
N LEU A 105 -2.93 27.48 -33.36
CA LEU A 105 -4.11 27.58 -34.21
C LEU A 105 -4.52 29.04 -34.42
N ALA A 106 -4.62 29.83 -33.33
CA ALA A 106 -4.94 31.25 -33.41
C ALA A 106 -3.92 32.07 -34.24
N ARG A 107 -2.64 31.69 -34.23
CA ARG A 107 -1.62 32.32 -35.10
C ARG A 107 -1.86 31.98 -36.57
N LYS A 108 -2.14 30.71 -36.88
CA LYS A 108 -2.44 30.27 -38.25
C LYS A 108 -3.71 30.92 -38.80
N GLU A 109 -4.74 31.07 -37.99
CA GLU A 109 -5.97 31.79 -38.39
C GLU A 109 -5.66 33.23 -38.80
N ARG A 110 -4.88 33.97 -37.98
CA ARG A 110 -4.46 35.34 -38.33
C ARG A 110 -3.61 35.41 -39.60
N GLU A 111 -2.73 34.44 -39.82
CA GLU A 111 -1.93 34.37 -41.05
C GLU A 111 -2.80 34.13 -42.29
N LEU A 112 -3.83 33.28 -42.17
CA LEU A 112 -4.79 33.04 -43.24
C LEU A 112 -5.64 34.27 -43.52
N ASP A 113 -6.15 34.95 -42.49
CA ASP A 113 -6.90 36.19 -42.64
C ASP A 113 -6.05 37.27 -43.34
N GLN A 114 -4.79 37.43 -42.94
CA GLN A 114 -3.88 38.37 -43.60
C GLN A 114 -3.68 38.04 -45.08
N LYS A 115 -3.50 36.76 -45.43
CA LYS A 115 -3.37 36.34 -46.83
C LYS A 115 -4.63 36.60 -47.65
N GLN A 116 -5.82 36.35 -47.08
CA GLN A 116 -7.09 36.67 -47.72
C GLN A 116 -7.21 38.17 -47.97
N THR A 117 -6.92 39.02 -46.98
CA THR A 117 -6.99 40.49 -47.18
C THR A 117 -5.98 41.03 -48.19
N LEU A 118 -4.87 40.33 -48.42
CA LEU A 118 -3.89 40.68 -49.45
C LEU A 118 -4.40 40.26 -50.82
N GLN A 119 -4.95 39.05 -50.95
CA GLN A 119 -5.61 38.57 -52.17
C GLN A 119 -6.73 39.50 -52.63
N ASP A 120 -7.61 39.91 -51.72
CA ASP A 120 -8.72 40.81 -52.03
C ASP A 120 -8.23 42.19 -52.51
N ARG A 121 -7.15 42.72 -51.91
CA ARG A 121 -6.55 44.00 -52.32
C ARG A 121 -5.92 43.93 -53.70
N VAL A 122 -5.16 42.88 -53.99
CA VAL A 122 -4.51 42.69 -55.31
C VAL A 122 -5.57 42.48 -56.39
N LEU A 123 -6.64 41.74 -56.10
CA LEU A 123 -7.74 41.54 -57.04
C LEU A 123 -8.44 42.86 -57.37
N ALA A 124 -8.74 43.69 -56.37
CA ALA A 124 -9.36 44.99 -56.58
C ALA A 124 -8.50 45.93 -57.46
N GLN A 125 -7.18 45.93 -57.28
CA GLN A 125 -6.25 46.72 -58.11
C GLN A 125 -6.13 46.21 -59.55
N LEU A 126 -6.22 44.89 -59.76
CA LEU A 126 -6.26 44.28 -61.08
C LEU A 126 -7.56 44.63 -61.83
N GLU A 127 -8.70 44.60 -61.14
CA GLU A 127 -10.00 45.01 -61.70
C GLU A 127 -10.03 46.49 -62.07
N ALA A 128 -9.38 47.35 -61.27
CA ALA A 128 -9.20 48.77 -61.55
C ALA A 128 -8.20 49.06 -62.70
N LYS A 129 -7.52 48.04 -63.24
CA LYS A 129 -6.44 48.15 -64.24
C LYS A 129 -5.25 48.99 -63.77
N GLU A 130 -5.05 49.11 -62.46
CA GLU A 130 -3.91 49.83 -61.87
C GLU A 130 -2.64 48.97 -61.88
N LEU A 131 -2.78 47.64 -61.97
CA LEU A 131 -1.68 46.68 -62.06
C LEU A 131 -1.91 45.68 -63.19
N THR A 132 -0.81 45.15 -63.74
CA THR A 132 -0.86 44.08 -64.75
C THR A 132 -1.01 42.70 -64.11
N ALA A 133 -1.50 41.72 -64.88
CA ALA A 133 -1.66 40.35 -64.40
C ALA A 133 -0.32 39.70 -63.97
N GLU A 134 0.78 40.08 -64.61
CA GLU A 134 2.13 39.62 -64.27
C GLU A 134 2.59 40.17 -62.91
N GLU A 135 2.34 41.47 -62.65
CA GLU A 135 2.66 42.11 -61.36
C GLU A 135 1.81 41.57 -60.22
N ALA A 136 0.52 41.30 -60.46
CA ALA A 136 -0.36 40.68 -59.47
C ALA A 136 0.08 39.25 -59.09
N ALA A 137 0.54 38.46 -60.07
CA ALA A 137 1.08 37.11 -59.82
C ALA A 137 2.38 37.17 -58.99
N LEU A 138 3.26 38.14 -59.28
CA LEU A 138 4.46 38.41 -58.49
C LEU A 138 4.14 38.81 -57.04
N LEU A 139 3.14 39.66 -56.82
CA LEU A 139 2.75 40.09 -55.47
C LEU A 139 2.08 38.98 -54.64
N LEU A 140 1.38 38.03 -55.28
CA LEU A 140 0.69 36.93 -54.60
C LEU A 140 1.57 35.70 -54.37
N TYR A 141 2.47 35.39 -55.30
CA TYR A 141 3.23 34.13 -55.31
C TYR A 141 4.75 34.31 -55.40
N GLY A 142 5.26 35.50 -55.71
CA GLY A 142 6.69 35.77 -55.89
C GLY A 142 7.53 35.81 -54.62
N ALA A 143 6.94 35.68 -53.43
CA ALA A 143 7.63 35.76 -52.15
C ALA A 143 8.00 34.40 -51.52
N GLN A 144 8.00 33.31 -52.29
CA GLN A 144 8.41 31.98 -51.82
C GLN A 144 9.89 31.72 -52.15
N GLU A 145 10.79 32.20 -51.28
CA GLU A 145 12.18 31.70 -51.10
C GLU A 145 12.43 31.33 -49.64
#